data_AF-A0A9Q3F8B7-F1
#
_entry.id   AF-A0A9Q3F8B7-F1
#
_cell.length_a   1.000
_cell.length_b   1.000
_cell.length_c   1.000
_cell.angle_alpha   90.00
_cell.angle_beta   90.00
_cell.angle_gamma   90.00
#
_symmetry.space_group_name_H-M   'P 1'
#
loop_
_entity.id
_entity.type
_entity.pdbx_description
1 polymer ?
#
loop_
_entity_poly.entity_id
_entity_poly.type
_entity_poly.pdbx_seq_one_letter_code
_entity_poly.pdbx_strand_id
1 'polypeptide(L)'
;MRKLNGFISHSGNPFCNFCTIHKAQIEEIGPQFHYTCSYQNHKSTISEWLWESPQQRQAISSQYGLKYSILEDLPYWDAARMVNLEIMNNLVLGILKDHAAFRLCIPESKSKIYFRCHRKSDDTNSSDSDSMTSKSSIDQITMREAKPLRKEAEKK
;
A
#
# COMPACT_ATOMS: atom_id res chain seq x y z
N MET A 1 -1.65 15.08 1.28
CA MET A 1 -3.08 15.45 1.10
C MET A 1 -4.04 14.82 2.11
N ARG A 2 -3.84 13.59 2.61
CA ARG A 2 -4.79 12.89 3.53
C ARG A 2 -5.37 13.73 4.67
N LYS A 3 -4.52 14.40 5.45
CA LYS A 3 -4.94 15.18 6.64
C LYS A 3 -5.92 16.31 6.32
N LEU A 4 -5.87 16.86 5.10
CA LEU A 4 -6.76 17.93 4.64
C LEU A 4 -8.15 17.38 4.31
N ASN A 5 -8.25 16.12 3.90
CA ASN A 5 -9.48 15.51 3.41
C ASN A 5 -10.18 14.68 4.49
N GLY A 6 -9.88 14.93 5.76
CA GLY A 6 -10.47 14.18 6.87
C GLY A 6 -9.89 12.77 7.09
N PHE A 7 -8.85 12.36 6.36
CA PHE A 7 -8.20 11.06 6.60
C PHE A 7 -7.07 11.16 7.64
N ILE A 8 -6.84 10.07 8.38
CA ILE A 8 -5.66 9.92 9.23
C ILE A 8 -4.38 9.69 8.40
N SER A 9 -3.21 9.75 9.05
CA SER A 9 -1.91 9.56 8.38
C SER A 9 -1.76 8.17 7.78
N HIS A 10 -0.76 7.99 6.91
CA HIS A 10 -0.40 6.70 6.32
C HIS A 10 -0.03 5.61 7.36
N SER A 11 0.35 6.02 8.56
CA SER A 11 0.64 5.13 9.70
C SER A 11 -0.61 4.62 10.41
N GLY A 12 -1.78 5.22 10.11
CA GLY A 12 -3.04 4.93 10.73
C GLY A 12 -3.72 3.67 10.20
N ASN A 13 -4.83 3.30 10.84
CA ASN A 13 -5.66 2.18 10.43
C ASN A 13 -7.13 2.64 10.31
N PRO A 14 -7.81 2.42 9.16
CA PRO A 14 -7.28 2.16 7.83
C PRO A 14 -6.36 3.27 7.28
N PHE A 15 -5.45 2.88 6.39
CA PHE A 15 -4.37 3.74 5.86
C PHE A 15 -4.59 4.24 4.43
N CYS A 16 -5.61 3.76 3.71
CA CYS A 16 -5.91 4.14 2.33
C CYS A 16 -7.03 5.20 2.28
N ASN A 17 -7.14 5.96 1.19
CA ASN A 17 -8.29 6.87 0.96
C ASN A 17 -9.41 6.20 0.17
N PHE A 18 -9.04 5.23 -0.67
CA PHE A 18 -9.95 4.58 -1.61
C PHE A 18 -10.56 3.31 -1.04
N CYS A 19 -9.83 2.65 -0.15
CA CYS A 19 -10.28 1.42 0.48
C CYS A 19 -10.27 1.52 2.00
N THR A 20 -11.13 0.72 2.63
CA THR A 20 -11.22 0.61 4.10
C THR A 20 -10.39 -0.55 4.64
N ILE A 21 -9.38 -0.99 3.89
CA ILE A 21 -8.52 -2.11 4.28
C ILE A 21 -7.70 -1.76 5.52
N HIS A 22 -7.63 -2.71 6.45
CA HIS A 22 -6.80 -2.56 7.63
C HIS A 22 -5.33 -2.86 7.31
N LYS A 23 -4.42 -2.22 8.05
CA LYS A 23 -2.97 -2.45 7.87
C LYS A 23 -2.56 -3.91 8.07
N ALA A 24 -3.26 -4.63 8.95
CA ALA A 24 -3.04 -6.06 9.18
C ALA A 24 -3.39 -6.93 7.96
N GLN A 25 -4.23 -6.44 7.06
CA GLN A 25 -4.73 -7.15 5.89
C GLN A 25 -4.08 -6.66 4.59
N ILE A 26 -2.98 -5.90 4.67
CA ILE A 26 -2.34 -5.29 3.49
C ILE A 26 -1.85 -6.32 2.46
N GLU A 27 -1.62 -7.56 2.88
CA GLU A 27 -1.18 -8.67 2.03
C GLU A 27 -2.35 -9.43 1.37
N GLU A 28 -3.60 -9.14 1.76
CA GLU A 28 -4.79 -9.75 1.17
C GLU A 28 -5.05 -9.15 -0.22
N ILE A 29 -4.65 -9.89 -1.26
CA ILE A 29 -4.80 -9.49 -2.66
C ILE A 29 -5.99 -10.25 -3.27
N GLY A 30 -7.00 -9.50 -3.74
CA GLY A 30 -8.13 -10.07 -4.48
C GLY A 30 -9.34 -9.14 -4.52
N PRO A 31 -10.24 -9.30 -5.52
CA PRO A 31 -11.47 -8.51 -5.61
C PRO A 31 -12.42 -8.72 -4.41
N GLN A 32 -12.34 -9.86 -3.73
CA GLN A 32 -13.10 -10.15 -2.52
C GLN A 32 -12.65 -9.34 -1.28
N PHE A 33 -11.45 -8.76 -1.32
CA PHE A 33 -10.89 -7.93 -0.24
C PHE A 33 -10.93 -6.43 -0.58
N HIS A 34 -11.58 -6.08 -1.70
CA HIS A 34 -11.75 -4.69 -2.13
C HIS A 34 -12.90 -4.01 -1.37
N TYR A 35 -12.61 -3.52 -0.17
CA TYR A 35 -13.55 -2.68 0.55
C TYR A 35 -13.49 -1.26 0.02
N THR A 36 -14.46 -0.82 -0.78
CA THR A 36 -14.51 0.53 -1.33
C THR A 36 -14.97 1.55 -0.28
N CYS A 37 -14.28 2.68 -0.17
CA CYS A 37 -14.75 3.81 0.60
C CYS A 37 -15.93 4.47 -0.12
N SER A 38 -17.13 4.39 0.48
CA SER A 38 -18.34 5.02 -0.05
C SER A 38 -18.51 6.42 0.54
N TYR A 39 -18.97 7.37 -0.29
CA TYR A 39 -19.27 8.74 0.12
C TYR A 39 -20.26 8.79 1.29
N GLN A 40 -21.34 7.99 1.22
CA GLN A 40 -22.36 7.93 2.28
C GLN A 40 -21.74 7.46 3.61
N ASN A 41 -20.94 6.40 3.57
CA ASN A 41 -20.29 5.87 4.77
C ASN A 41 -19.29 6.88 5.35
N HIS A 42 -18.55 7.57 4.48
CA HIS A 42 -17.63 8.62 4.87
C HIS A 42 -18.35 9.77 5.61
N LYS A 43 -19.43 10.29 5.01
CA LYS A 43 -20.23 11.38 5.62
C LYS A 43 -20.92 10.96 6.91
N SER A 44 -21.46 9.73 6.97
CA SER A 44 -22.11 9.24 8.19
C SER A 44 -21.11 9.13 9.34
N THR A 45 -19.93 8.56 9.10
CA THR A 45 -18.88 8.43 10.12
C THR A 45 -18.34 9.78 10.58
N ILE A 46 -18.21 10.75 9.67
CA ILE A 46 -17.75 12.10 10.06
C ILE A 46 -18.82 12.85 10.84
N SER A 47 -20.08 12.66 10.49
CA SER A 47 -21.21 13.21 11.25
C SER A 47 -21.22 12.63 12.66
N GLU A 48 -21.09 11.31 12.80
CA GLU A 48 -20.95 10.62 14.10
C GLU A 48 -19.76 11.17 14.90
N TRP A 49 -18.59 11.26 14.26
CA TRP A 49 -17.38 11.83 14.88
C TRP A 49 -17.61 13.26 15.42
N LEU A 50 -18.38 14.10 14.71
CA LEU A 50 -18.60 15.49 15.10
C LEU A 50 -19.42 15.61 16.39
N TRP A 51 -20.42 14.75 16.59
CA TRP A 51 -21.30 14.77 17.77
C TRP A 51 -20.71 14.06 18.99
N GLU A 52 -19.69 13.24 18.78
CA GLU A 52 -19.11 12.41 19.84
C GLU A 52 -18.13 13.12 20.77
N SER A 53 -17.92 12.52 21.94
CA SER A 53 -16.94 12.99 22.93
C SER A 53 -15.49 12.85 22.43
N PRO A 54 -14.51 13.61 22.96
CA PRO A 54 -13.12 13.52 22.51
C PRO A 54 -12.50 12.12 22.55
N GLN A 55 -12.88 11.30 23.55
CA GLN A 55 -12.41 9.92 23.69
C GLN A 55 -13.04 9.03 22.61
N GLN A 56 -14.34 9.18 22.36
CA GLN A 56 -15.05 8.43 21.32
C GLN A 56 -14.59 8.84 19.92
N ARG A 57 -14.31 10.13 19.68
CA ARG A 57 -13.70 10.61 18.44
C ARG A 57 -12.40 9.91 18.12
N GLN A 58 -11.54 9.69 19.12
CA GLN A 58 -10.29 8.97 18.93
C GLN A 58 -10.53 7.50 18.58
N ALA A 59 -11.52 6.86 19.21
CA ALA A 59 -11.92 5.49 18.89
C ALA A 59 -12.44 5.38 17.44
N ILE A 60 -13.35 6.26 17.04
CA ILE A 60 -13.89 6.34 15.67
C ILE A 60 -12.77 6.59 14.66
N SER A 61 -11.86 7.53 14.95
CA SER A 61 -10.71 7.80 14.09
C SER A 61 -9.77 6.61 13.96
N SER A 62 -9.58 5.83 15.03
CA SER A 62 -8.73 4.63 15.01
C SER A 62 -9.40 3.43 14.34
N GLN A 63 -10.73 3.38 14.32
CA GLN A 63 -11.50 2.30 13.70
C GLN A 63 -11.68 2.55 12.20
N TYR A 64 -12.14 3.74 11.83
CA TYR A 64 -12.53 4.08 10.46
C TYR A 64 -11.48 4.88 9.70
N GLY A 65 -10.46 5.40 10.37
CA GLY A 65 -9.39 6.14 9.72
C GLY A 65 -9.78 7.56 9.31
N LEU A 66 -10.87 8.08 9.90
CA LEU A 66 -11.51 9.33 9.54
C LEU A 66 -11.50 10.32 10.72
N LYS A 67 -11.50 11.59 10.38
CA LYS A 67 -11.62 12.73 11.29
C LYS A 67 -12.31 13.86 10.54
N TYR A 68 -12.90 14.78 11.27
CA TYR A 68 -13.50 15.96 10.64
C TYR A 68 -12.46 16.84 9.93
N SER A 69 -12.89 17.40 8.80
CA SER A 69 -12.20 18.47 8.08
C SER A 69 -13.24 19.46 7.57
N ILE A 70 -12.86 20.73 7.44
CA ILE A 70 -13.71 21.81 6.92
C ILE A 70 -14.20 21.50 5.49
N LEU A 71 -13.42 20.74 4.70
CA LEU A 71 -13.84 20.35 3.36
C LEU A 71 -15.11 19.47 3.36
N GLU A 72 -15.42 18.81 4.47
CA GLU A 72 -16.60 17.98 4.59
C GLU A 72 -17.90 18.77 4.72
N ASP A 73 -17.82 20.07 5.00
CA ASP A 73 -19.00 20.94 5.01
C ASP A 73 -19.46 21.30 3.59
N LEU A 74 -18.59 21.09 2.58
CA LEU A 74 -18.90 21.40 1.20
C LEU A 74 -19.83 20.31 0.61
N PRO A 75 -21.01 20.68 0.08
CA PRO A 75 -22.02 19.71 -0.37
C PRO A 75 -21.60 18.93 -1.62
N TYR A 76 -20.67 19.46 -2.40
CA TYR A 76 -20.12 18.81 -3.58
C TYR A 76 -18.89 17.97 -3.28
N TRP A 77 -18.28 18.11 -2.10
CA TRP A 77 -16.98 17.52 -1.82
C TRP A 77 -17.09 16.03 -1.47
N ASP A 78 -16.41 15.20 -2.26
CA ASP A 78 -16.27 13.76 -2.03
C ASP A 78 -14.79 13.38 -1.90
N ALA A 79 -14.34 13.16 -0.67
CA ALA A 79 -12.95 12.83 -0.38
C ALA A 79 -12.48 11.50 -1.00
N ALA A 80 -13.39 10.57 -1.31
CA ALA A 80 -13.05 9.30 -1.95
C ALA A 80 -12.85 9.43 -3.46
N ARG A 81 -13.51 10.40 -4.11
CA ARG A 81 -13.48 10.58 -5.58
C ARG A 81 -12.63 11.74 -6.06
N MET A 82 -12.55 12.81 -5.27
CA MET A 82 -11.88 14.06 -5.66
C MET A 82 -10.39 14.07 -5.31
N VAL A 83 -9.94 13.11 -4.51
CA VAL A 83 -8.55 12.99 -4.07
C VAL A 83 -7.86 11.97 -4.94
N ASN A 84 -7.21 12.44 -6.00
CA ASN A 84 -6.44 11.56 -6.86
C ASN A 84 -5.03 11.33 -6.30
N LEU A 85 -4.58 10.07 -6.34
CA LEU A 85 -3.16 9.74 -6.18
C LEU A 85 -2.41 10.42 -7.31
N GLU A 86 -1.51 11.33 -6.94
CA GLU A 86 -0.81 12.17 -7.89
C GLU A 86 0.13 11.28 -8.72
N ILE A 87 -0.24 11.08 -10.00
CA ILE A 87 0.45 10.18 -10.91
C ILE A 87 1.88 10.65 -11.12
N MET A 88 2.16 11.96 -11.16
CA MET A 88 3.53 12.42 -11.32
C MET A 88 4.37 11.98 -10.12
N ASN A 89 3.92 12.16 -8.87
CA ASN A 89 4.71 11.73 -7.71
C ASN A 89 4.88 10.21 -7.66
N ASN A 90 3.88 9.41 -8.04
CA ASN A 90 4.02 7.96 -8.00
C ASN A 90 4.85 7.39 -9.17
N LEU A 91 4.80 8.03 -10.34
CA LEU A 91 5.48 7.58 -11.56
C LEU A 91 6.86 8.22 -11.72
N VAL A 92 6.97 9.53 -11.51
CA VAL A 92 8.21 10.33 -11.67
C VAL A 92 9.19 10.08 -10.53
N LEU A 93 8.73 9.85 -9.29
CA LEU A 93 9.62 9.45 -8.19
C LEU A 93 10.07 7.98 -8.30
N GLY A 94 9.62 7.25 -9.32
CA GLY A 94 10.03 5.86 -9.53
C GLY A 94 9.39 4.85 -8.58
N ILE A 95 8.47 5.26 -7.70
CA ILE A 95 7.80 4.37 -6.74
C ILE A 95 7.13 3.19 -7.46
N LEU A 96 6.48 3.46 -8.60
CA LEU A 96 5.85 2.41 -9.39
C LEU A 96 6.87 1.46 -10.03
N LYS A 97 8.00 1.99 -10.49
CA LYS A 97 9.12 1.20 -11.04
C LYS A 97 9.73 0.31 -9.95
N ASP A 98 10.00 0.87 -8.79
CA ASP A 98 10.54 0.13 -7.64
C ASP A 98 9.55 -0.94 -7.17
N HIS A 99 8.26 -0.62 -7.08
CA HIS A 99 7.24 -1.59 -6.71
C HIS A 99 7.14 -2.72 -7.74
N ALA A 100 7.14 -2.39 -9.04
CA ALA A 100 7.13 -3.38 -10.12
C ALA A 100 8.36 -4.30 -10.06
N ALA A 101 9.54 -3.75 -9.80
CA ALA A 101 10.78 -4.51 -9.74
C ALA A 101 10.92 -5.34 -8.44
N PHE A 102 10.66 -4.75 -7.28
CA PHE A 102 10.94 -5.36 -5.97
C PHE A 102 9.77 -6.16 -5.38
N ARG A 103 8.52 -5.75 -5.65
CA ARG A 103 7.34 -6.43 -5.09
C ARG A 103 6.68 -7.35 -6.11
N LEU A 104 6.60 -6.92 -7.37
CA LEU A 104 5.98 -7.71 -8.43
C LEU A 104 7.00 -8.54 -9.25
N CYS A 105 8.30 -8.34 -9.01
CA CYS A 105 9.38 -9.04 -9.71
C CYS A 105 9.27 -8.97 -11.25
N ILE A 106 8.72 -7.88 -11.78
CA ILE A 106 8.60 -7.67 -13.24
C ILE A 106 9.98 -7.32 -13.77
N PRO A 107 10.59 -8.16 -14.63
CA PRO A 107 11.92 -7.90 -15.15
C PRO A 107 11.88 -6.71 -16.11
N GLU A 108 12.73 -5.70 -15.88
CA GLU A 108 12.98 -4.70 -16.90
C GLU A 108 13.63 -5.36 -18.13
N SER A 109 13.14 -5.03 -19.33
CA SER A 109 13.50 -5.71 -20.57
C SER A 109 15.00 -5.68 -20.92
N LYS A 110 15.81 -4.82 -20.27
CA LYS A 110 17.23 -4.63 -20.58
C LYS A 110 18.17 -4.35 -19.40
N SER A 111 17.72 -4.31 -18.14
CA SER A 111 18.63 -4.02 -17.03
C SER A 111 19.14 -5.30 -16.36
N LYS A 112 20.45 -5.37 -16.15
CA LYS A 112 21.10 -6.41 -15.33
C LYS A 112 20.74 -6.14 -13.87
N ILE A 113 19.61 -6.64 -13.40
CA ILE A 113 19.17 -6.43 -12.01
C ILE A 113 19.86 -7.48 -11.14
N TYR A 114 20.76 -7.02 -10.26
CA TYR A 114 21.18 -7.78 -9.09
C TYR A 114 20.02 -7.74 -8.09
N PHE A 115 19.27 -8.83 -7.98
CA PHE A 115 18.20 -8.95 -7.00
C PHE A 115 18.80 -9.04 -5.58
N ARG A 116 18.62 -8.01 -4.76
CA ARG A 116 18.74 -8.12 -3.30
C ARG A 116 17.34 -8.10 -2.70
N CYS A 117 16.71 -9.27 -2.63
CA CYS A 117 15.47 -9.43 -1.87
C CYS A 117 15.79 -9.29 -0.38
N HIS A 118 15.66 -8.08 0.18
CA HIS A 118 15.59 -7.90 1.63
C HIS A 118 14.21 -8.35 2.12
N ARG A 119 14.09 -9.65 2.40
CA ARG A 119 13.08 -10.16 3.31
C ARG A 119 13.58 -9.83 4.71
N LYS A 120 13.10 -8.75 5.33
CA LYS A 120 13.36 -8.52 6.76
C LYS A 120 12.52 -9.54 7.52
N SER A 121 13.17 -10.55 8.10
CA SER A 121 12.70 -11.22 9.30
C SER A 121 12.74 -10.19 10.43
N ASP A 122 11.61 -10.04 11.12
CA ASP A 122 11.54 -9.28 12.36
C ASP A 122 12.51 -9.92 13.37
N ASP A 123 13.49 -9.15 13.84
CA ASP A 123 14.14 -9.35 15.14
C ASP A 123 14.89 -8.07 15.55
N THR A 124 14.58 -7.61 16.76
CA THR A 124 15.26 -6.55 17.51
C THR A 124 16.69 -6.96 17.89
N ASN A 125 17.70 -6.20 17.43
CA ASN A 125 18.77 -5.56 18.25
C ASN A 125 20.03 -5.22 17.42
N SER A 126 20.48 -3.98 17.62
CA SER A 126 21.87 -3.49 17.76
C SER A 126 22.99 -3.88 16.78
N SER A 127 23.69 -2.80 16.39
CA SER A 127 25.14 -2.66 16.09
C SER A 127 25.70 -3.08 14.73
N ASP A 128 26.37 -2.09 14.13
CA ASP A 128 27.22 -2.16 12.95
C ASP A 128 28.31 -3.24 13.06
N SER A 129 28.48 -4.02 11.99
CA SER A 129 29.79 -4.52 11.53
C SER A 129 29.66 -5.32 10.24
N ASP A 130 30.51 -4.97 9.26
CA ASP A 130 30.73 -5.71 8.02
C ASP A 130 31.29 -7.11 8.29
N SER A 131 30.67 -8.16 7.74
CA SER A 131 31.39 -9.42 7.48
C SER A 131 30.75 -10.25 6.37
N MET A 132 31.62 -10.97 5.66
CA MET A 132 31.38 -11.85 4.52
C MET A 132 30.62 -13.14 4.88
N THR A 133 30.23 -13.86 3.82
CA THR A 133 29.88 -15.30 3.74
C THR A 133 28.46 -15.73 4.09
N SER A 134 27.74 -16.28 3.09
CA SER A 134 27.44 -17.73 2.96
C SER A 134 26.26 -17.95 2.00
N LYS A 135 26.46 -18.79 0.98
CA LYS A 135 25.42 -19.24 0.05
C LYS A 135 24.51 -20.25 0.77
N SER A 136 23.22 -19.95 0.90
CA SER A 136 22.20 -20.97 1.19
C SER A 136 21.25 -21.12 0.00
N SER A 137 20.93 -22.38 -0.26
CA SER A 137 20.25 -22.94 -1.42
C SER A 137 18.83 -22.40 -1.60
N ILE A 138 18.57 -21.75 -2.75
CA ILE A 138 17.26 -21.71 -3.40
C ILE A 138 17.54 -21.83 -4.89
N ASP A 139 16.93 -22.82 -5.54
CA ASP A 139 17.24 -23.28 -6.90
C ASP A 139 17.31 -22.14 -7.91
N GLN A 140 18.52 -21.84 -8.36
CA GLN A 140 18.76 -20.91 -9.46
C GLN A 140 18.44 -21.63 -10.77
N ILE A 141 17.20 -21.51 -11.25
CA ILE A 141 16.89 -21.90 -12.63
C ILE A 141 17.77 -21.04 -13.54
N THR A 142 18.69 -21.70 -14.24
CA THR A 142 19.59 -21.00 -15.14
C THR A 142 18.79 -20.47 -16.32
N MET A 143 19.23 -19.35 -16.92
CA MET A 143 18.57 -18.74 -18.10
C MET A 143 18.35 -19.72 -19.27
N ARG A 144 19.10 -20.84 -19.29
CA ARG A 144 18.94 -21.93 -20.27
C ARG A 144 17.69 -22.77 -20.02
N GLU A 145 17.34 -23.00 -18.76
CA GLU A 145 16.19 -23.81 -18.33
C GLU A 145 14.87 -23.01 -18.36
N ALA A 146 14.93 -21.69 -18.20
CA ALA A 146 13.74 -20.82 -18.30
C ALA A 146 13.22 -20.62 -19.74
N LYS A 147 14.06 -20.89 -20.75
CA LYS A 147 13.75 -20.68 -22.17
C LYS A 147 12.68 -21.62 -22.74
N PRO A 148 12.71 -22.95 -22.47
CA PRO A 148 11.64 -23.85 -22.91
C PRO A 148 10.29 -23.56 -22.24
N LEU A 149 10.28 -23.20 -20.96
CA LEU A 149 9.05 -22.91 -20.20
C LEU A 149 8.28 -21.70 -20.75
N ARG A 150 9.00 -20.67 -21.26
CA ARG A 150 8.37 -19.52 -21.93
C ARG A 150 7.68 -19.90 -23.23
N LYS A 151 8.29 -20.80 -24.02
CA LYS A 151 7.70 -21.31 -25.27
C LYS A 151 6.45 -22.17 -25.04
N GLU A 152 6.34 -22.84 -23.90
CA GLU A 152 5.12 -23.58 -23.53
C GLU A 152 4.00 -22.65 -23.07
N ALA A 153 4.32 -21.55 -22.38
CA ALA A 153 3.33 -20.55 -21.97
C ALA A 153 2.72 -19.77 -23.14
N GLU A 154 3.49 -19.56 -24.21
CA GLU A 154 3.03 -18.88 -25.45
C GLU A 154 2.15 -19.76 -26.35
N LYS A 155 2.04 -21.06 -26.06
CA LYS A 155 1.25 -22.03 -26.84
C LYS A 155 -0.14 -22.31 -26.27
N LYS A 156 -0.52 -21.69 -25.15
CA LYS A 156 -1.89 -21.70 -24.61
C LYS A 156 -2.60 -20.39 -24.93
#